data_AF-A0A920MVA5-F1
#
_entry.id   AF-A0A920MVA5-F1
#
_cell.length_a   1.000
_cell.length_b   1.000
_cell.length_c   1.000
_cell.angle_alpha   90.00
_cell.angle_beta   90.00
_cell.angle_gamma   90.00
#
_symmetry.space_group_name_H-M   'P 1'
#
loop_
_entity.id
_entity.type
_entity.pdbx_description
1 polymer ?
#
loop_
_entity_poly.entity_id
_entity_poly.type
_entity_poly.pdbx_seq_one_letter_code
_entity_poly.pdbx_strand_id
1 'polypeptide(L)'
;MEKKTSKRIRLASWSQVREAFRSKELRQAGYSEGAVVMSDTLLDLHGKAHRERRRVENRLFRREIFSYWEHEVLGRTIDITLNPFVEAKQGDLSVIGYRCAMNLTATIAGIDQDPSDAKQTETLYGIVKKFSEGATLLHSKRNKDQVRQEVKEAMDQFAKDFFDPSRETRERLIEESINGTINQDDLPKDVLTTLLVNREHWD
;
A
#
# COMPACT_ATOMS: atom_id res chain seq x y z
N MET A 1 -30.84 -22.11 -9.86
CA MET A 1 -30.81 -21.36 -8.59
C MET A 1 -30.92 -19.89 -8.90
N GLU A 2 -32.10 -19.31 -8.69
CA GLU A 2 -32.35 -17.88 -8.84
C GLU A 2 -31.44 -17.07 -7.91
N LYS A 3 -30.71 -16.10 -8.46
CA LYS A 3 -30.00 -15.10 -7.66
C LYS A 3 -31.03 -14.33 -6.85
N LYS A 4 -31.08 -14.56 -5.53
CA LYS A 4 -31.75 -13.66 -4.58
C LYS A 4 -31.35 -12.24 -4.95
N THR A 5 -32.31 -11.45 -5.43
CA THR A 5 -32.14 -10.03 -5.70
C THR A 5 -31.78 -9.36 -4.39
N SER A 6 -30.48 -9.08 -4.20
CA SER A 6 -30.00 -8.27 -3.09
C SER A 6 -30.72 -6.92 -3.18
N LYS A 7 -31.52 -6.60 -2.15
CA LYS A 7 -32.20 -5.32 -2.03
C LYS A 7 -31.14 -4.23 -1.95
N ARG A 8 -30.88 -3.54 -3.06
CA ARG A 8 -29.94 -2.42 -3.10
C ARG A 8 -30.55 -1.21 -2.41
N ILE A 9 -29.85 -0.66 -1.43
CA ILE A 9 -30.22 0.57 -0.73
C ILE A 9 -29.25 1.66 -1.18
N ARG A 10 -29.79 2.80 -1.65
CA ARG A 10 -28.99 3.97 -1.99
C ARG A 10 -29.01 4.95 -0.83
N LEU A 11 -27.84 5.27 -0.30
CA LEU A 11 -27.65 6.34 0.69
C LEU A 11 -27.19 7.59 -0.06
N ALA A 12 -27.87 8.71 0.13
CA ALA A 12 -27.60 9.94 -0.63
C ALA A 12 -27.46 11.19 0.24
N SER A 13 -27.91 11.13 1.50
CA SER A 13 -27.71 12.22 2.46
C SER A 13 -26.50 11.96 3.34
N TRP A 14 -25.92 13.06 3.85
CA TRP A 14 -24.80 13.01 4.78
C TRP A 14 -25.11 12.16 6.03
N SER A 15 -26.30 12.30 6.60
CA SER A 15 -26.69 11.57 7.82
C SER A 15 -26.75 10.07 7.58
N GLN A 16 -27.38 9.64 6.47
CA GLN A 16 -27.45 8.24 6.06
C GLN A 16 -26.06 7.64 5.86
N VAL A 17 -25.19 8.32 5.13
CA VAL A 17 -23.82 7.83 4.84
C VAL A 17 -22.99 7.74 6.13
N ARG A 18 -23.07 8.77 6.98
CA ARG A 18 -22.36 8.78 8.27
C ARG A 18 -22.84 7.67 9.19
N GLU A 19 -24.14 7.44 9.29
CA GLU A 19 -24.70 6.37 10.12
C GLU A 19 -24.23 5.00 9.62
N ALA A 20 -24.30 4.77 8.31
CA ALA A 20 -23.86 3.53 7.68
C ALA A 20 -22.37 3.25 7.91
N PHE A 21 -21.48 4.24 7.68
CA PHE A 21 -20.03 4.07 7.91
C PHE A 21 -19.64 3.90 9.39
N ARG A 22 -20.56 4.18 10.33
CA ARG A 22 -20.35 3.92 11.77
C ARG A 22 -20.96 2.59 12.22
N SER A 23 -21.70 1.90 11.36
CA SER A 23 -22.25 0.58 11.67
C SER A 23 -21.12 -0.45 11.73
N LYS A 24 -21.08 -1.23 12.80
CA LYS A 24 -20.14 -2.35 12.95
C LYS A 24 -20.48 -3.53 12.04
N GLU A 25 -21.71 -3.58 11.52
CA GLU A 25 -22.23 -4.65 10.67
C GLU A 25 -22.07 -4.35 9.17
N LEU A 26 -21.63 -3.13 8.82
CA LEU A 26 -21.38 -2.77 7.42
C LEU A 26 -19.96 -3.21 7.02
N ARG A 27 -19.88 -4.27 6.20
CA ARG A 27 -18.63 -4.73 5.59
C ARG A 27 -18.51 -4.25 4.14
N GLN A 28 -17.31 -3.81 3.76
CA GLN A 28 -16.96 -3.54 2.36
C GLN A 28 -17.06 -4.83 1.53
N ALA A 29 -17.85 -4.81 0.45
CA ALA A 29 -18.01 -5.97 -0.44
C ALA A 29 -17.21 -5.85 -1.76
N GLY A 30 -16.61 -4.69 -2.04
CA GLY A 30 -16.00 -4.38 -3.34
C GLY A 30 -14.74 -5.20 -3.65
N TYR A 31 -14.01 -5.65 -2.62
CA TYR A 31 -12.71 -6.28 -2.78
C TYR A 31 -12.76 -7.80 -2.90
N SER A 32 -13.90 -8.45 -2.67
CA SER A 32 -14.02 -9.91 -2.80
C SER A 32 -13.74 -10.40 -4.22
N GLU A 33 -14.14 -9.63 -5.24
CA GLU A 33 -13.81 -9.96 -6.64
C GLU A 33 -12.33 -9.74 -6.96
N GLY A 34 -11.70 -8.75 -6.31
CA GLY A 34 -10.28 -8.39 -6.42
C GLY A 34 -9.39 -9.06 -5.37
N ALA A 35 -9.85 -10.14 -4.76
CA ALA A 35 -9.17 -10.79 -3.63
C ALA A 35 -7.73 -11.23 -3.95
N VAL A 36 -7.42 -11.48 -5.23
CA VAL A 36 -6.07 -11.82 -5.70
C VAL A 36 -4.97 -10.87 -5.21
N VAL A 37 -5.29 -9.57 -4.99
CA VAL A 37 -4.35 -8.58 -4.46
C VAL A 37 -4.87 -7.89 -3.17
N MET A 38 -6.18 -7.95 -2.92
CA MET A 38 -6.80 -7.23 -1.81
C MET A 38 -7.08 -8.08 -0.56
N SER A 39 -7.00 -9.42 -0.67
CA SER A 39 -7.25 -10.31 0.48
C SER A 39 -6.34 -9.94 1.64
N ASP A 40 -6.89 -9.93 2.84
CA ASP A 40 -6.17 -9.71 4.11
C ASP A 40 -5.48 -8.35 4.24
N THR A 41 -5.66 -7.46 3.26
CA THR A 41 -5.30 -6.05 3.40
C THR A 41 -6.22 -5.38 4.41
N LEU A 42 -5.73 -4.32 5.04
CA LEU A 42 -6.53 -3.54 5.99
C LEU A 42 -7.86 -3.04 5.35
N LEU A 43 -7.91 -2.83 4.04
CA LEU A 43 -9.10 -2.40 3.32
C LEU A 43 -10.19 -3.48 3.17
N ASP A 44 -9.83 -4.77 3.23
CA ASP A 44 -10.78 -5.91 3.15
C ASP A 44 -11.10 -6.52 4.51
N LEU A 45 -10.15 -6.48 5.46
CA LEU A 45 -10.35 -6.99 6.82
C LEU A 45 -11.58 -6.36 7.47
N HIS A 46 -12.26 -7.13 8.33
CA HIS A 46 -13.44 -6.67 9.06
C HIS A 46 -13.44 -7.11 10.54
N GLY A 47 -14.24 -6.44 11.36
CA GLY A 47 -14.45 -6.81 12.76
C GLY A 47 -13.16 -6.79 13.60
N LYS A 48 -12.88 -7.90 14.31
CA LYS A 48 -11.73 -8.03 15.21
C LYS A 48 -10.40 -7.95 14.46
N ALA A 49 -10.26 -8.68 13.36
CA ALA A 49 -9.03 -8.72 12.57
C ALA A 49 -8.63 -7.32 12.07
N HIS A 50 -9.59 -6.56 11.52
CA HIS A 50 -9.37 -5.18 11.13
C HIS A 50 -8.92 -4.30 12.31
N ARG A 51 -9.60 -4.40 13.45
CA ARG A 51 -9.29 -3.58 14.64
C ARG A 51 -7.88 -3.81 15.14
N GLU A 52 -7.48 -5.07 15.25
CA GLU A 52 -6.13 -5.39 15.69
C GLU A 52 -5.11 -4.88 14.66
N ARG A 53 -5.37 -5.04 13.34
CA ARG A 53 -4.38 -4.65 12.33
C ARG A 53 -4.21 -3.15 12.31
N ARG A 54 -5.34 -2.43 12.38
CA ARG A 54 -5.36 -0.97 12.51
C ARG A 54 -4.63 -0.49 13.76
N ARG A 55 -4.70 -1.22 14.88
CA ARG A 55 -4.00 -0.86 16.12
C ARG A 55 -2.49 -0.89 15.95
N VAL A 56 -1.95 -1.88 15.25
CA VAL A 56 -0.53 -1.98 14.94
C VAL A 56 -0.11 -0.87 13.98
N GLU A 57 -0.79 -0.74 12.84
CA GLU A 57 -0.44 0.24 11.80
C GLU A 57 -0.64 1.70 12.25
N ASN A 58 -1.60 1.99 13.16
CA ASN A 58 -1.82 3.33 13.69
C ASN A 58 -0.60 3.94 14.39
N ARG A 59 0.37 3.12 14.81
CA ARG A 59 1.62 3.62 15.41
C ARG A 59 2.42 4.47 14.43
N LEU A 60 2.32 4.20 13.12
CA LEU A 60 2.98 4.97 12.05
C LEU A 60 2.40 6.37 11.88
N PHE A 61 1.16 6.57 12.31
CA PHE A 61 0.45 7.83 12.18
C PHE A 61 0.60 8.73 13.44
N ARG A 62 1.67 8.53 14.21
CA ARG A 62 2.05 9.40 15.34
C ARG A 62 2.72 10.67 14.83
N ARG A 63 2.57 11.76 15.58
CA ARG A 63 3.12 13.08 15.24
C ARG A 63 4.62 13.04 14.92
N GLU A 64 5.41 12.29 15.68
CA GLU A 64 6.86 12.19 15.47
C GLU A 64 7.23 11.55 14.12
N ILE A 65 6.51 10.50 13.71
CA ILE A 65 6.76 9.79 12.46
C ILE A 65 6.29 10.64 11.28
N PHE A 66 5.13 11.29 11.39
CA PHE A 66 4.70 12.28 10.40
C PHE A 66 5.69 13.43 10.24
N SER A 67 6.21 13.96 11.35
CA SER A 67 7.23 15.01 11.31
C SER A 67 8.47 14.53 10.57
N TYR A 68 8.93 13.30 10.85
CA TYR A 68 10.06 12.69 10.13
C TYR A 68 9.77 12.54 8.63
N TRP A 69 8.61 11.99 8.26
CA TRP A 69 8.25 11.85 6.84
C TRP A 69 8.16 13.20 6.13
N GLU A 70 7.60 14.23 6.77
CA GLU A 70 7.49 15.57 6.20
C GLU A 70 8.84 16.24 5.97
N HIS A 71 9.73 16.22 6.96
CA HIS A 71 10.96 16.99 6.93
C HIS A 71 12.13 16.24 6.29
N GLU A 72 12.16 14.91 6.39
CA GLU A 72 13.32 14.10 5.96
C GLU A 72 13.07 13.30 4.69
N VAL A 73 11.81 12.93 4.40
CA VAL A 73 11.48 12.02 3.29
C VAL A 73 10.80 12.74 2.13
N LEU A 74 9.74 13.49 2.42
CA LEU A 74 8.85 14.08 1.41
C LEU A 74 9.59 15.02 0.47
N GLY A 75 10.32 16.02 1.00
CA GLY A 75 11.03 17.01 0.20
C GLY A 75 12.02 16.36 -0.76
N ARG A 76 12.90 15.49 -0.24
CA ARG A 76 13.91 14.78 -1.05
C ARG A 76 13.28 13.95 -2.16
N THR A 77 12.24 13.17 -1.86
CA THR A 77 11.58 12.31 -2.86
C THR A 77 10.90 13.14 -3.95
N ILE A 78 10.26 14.25 -3.57
CA ILE A 78 9.63 15.18 -4.52
C ILE A 78 10.69 15.81 -5.43
N ASP A 79 11.78 16.32 -4.86
CA ASP A 79 12.86 16.97 -5.63
C ASP A 79 13.46 16.00 -6.65
N ILE A 80 13.84 14.79 -6.22
CA ILE A 80 14.39 13.76 -7.12
C ILE A 80 13.40 13.42 -8.24
N THR A 81 12.12 13.27 -7.91
CA THR A 81 11.11 12.87 -8.91
C THR A 81 10.78 14.00 -9.89
N LEU A 82 10.81 15.26 -9.44
CA LEU A 82 10.48 16.43 -10.26
C LEU A 82 11.64 16.91 -11.12
N ASN A 83 12.88 16.82 -10.64
CA ASN A 83 14.05 17.39 -11.30
C ASN A 83 14.19 17.03 -12.79
N PRO A 84 14.00 15.76 -13.23
CA PRO A 84 14.09 15.41 -14.65
C PRO A 84 13.10 16.19 -15.54
N PHE A 85 11.91 16.49 -15.03
CA PHE A 85 10.89 17.25 -15.76
C PHE A 85 11.19 18.75 -15.76
N VAL A 86 11.73 19.27 -14.66
CA VAL A 86 12.18 20.66 -14.53
C VAL A 86 13.33 20.93 -15.51
N GLU A 87 14.31 20.04 -15.56
CA GLU A 87 15.45 20.11 -16.48
C GLU A 87 15.02 20.04 -17.94
N ALA A 88 14.08 19.14 -18.25
CA ALA A 88 13.49 19.02 -19.58
C ALA A 88 12.59 20.22 -19.95
N LYS A 89 12.22 21.06 -18.98
CA LYS A 89 11.26 22.19 -19.11
C LYS A 89 9.89 21.77 -19.66
N GLN A 90 9.54 20.50 -19.52
CA GLN A 90 8.28 19.92 -19.97
C GLN A 90 7.97 18.66 -19.16
N GLY A 91 6.68 18.37 -18.98
CA GLY A 91 6.24 17.16 -18.31
C GLY A 91 4.73 17.02 -18.31
N ASP A 92 4.27 15.78 -18.26
CA ASP A 92 2.85 15.45 -18.05
C ASP A 92 2.56 15.43 -16.55
N LEU A 93 1.63 16.27 -16.10
CA LEU A 93 1.25 16.36 -14.69
C LEU A 93 0.72 15.05 -14.11
N SER A 94 0.06 14.22 -14.93
CA SER A 94 -0.41 12.91 -14.50
C SER A 94 0.77 11.99 -14.22
N VAL A 95 1.78 11.95 -15.11
CA VAL A 95 3.00 11.15 -14.94
C VAL A 95 3.78 11.62 -13.72
N ILE A 96 3.95 12.94 -13.57
CA ILE A 96 4.60 13.56 -12.42
C ILE A 96 3.90 13.17 -11.12
N GLY A 97 2.58 13.36 -11.05
CA GLY A 97 1.78 13.03 -9.87
C GLY A 97 1.86 11.56 -9.51
N TYR A 98 1.78 10.66 -10.49
CA TYR A 98 1.92 9.22 -10.28
C TYR A 98 3.29 8.84 -9.75
N ARG A 99 4.38 9.32 -10.37
CA ARG A 99 5.74 9.00 -9.91
C ARG A 99 5.99 9.52 -8.49
N CYS A 100 5.56 10.74 -8.19
CA CYS A 100 5.72 11.31 -6.85
C CYS A 100 4.96 10.48 -5.80
N ALA A 101 3.68 10.21 -6.07
CA ALA A 101 2.84 9.43 -5.15
C ALA A 101 3.35 8.00 -4.98
N MET A 102 3.77 7.34 -6.06
CA MET A 102 4.29 5.97 -6.03
C MET A 102 5.59 5.87 -5.25
N ASN A 103 6.59 6.71 -5.56
CA ASN A 103 7.88 6.68 -4.87
C ASN A 103 7.73 6.94 -3.37
N LEU A 104 6.92 7.94 -3.01
CA LEU A 104 6.62 8.22 -1.61
C LEU A 104 5.91 7.05 -0.93
N THR A 105 4.91 6.47 -1.59
CA THR A 105 4.16 5.32 -1.04
C THR A 105 5.05 4.11 -0.86
N ALA A 106 5.97 3.85 -1.80
CA ALA A 106 6.93 2.75 -1.70
C ALA A 106 7.84 2.93 -0.48
N THR A 107 8.40 4.13 -0.29
CA THR A 107 9.24 4.43 0.88
C THR A 107 8.47 4.27 2.20
N ILE A 108 7.25 4.79 2.30
CA ILE A 108 6.42 4.67 3.51
C ILE A 108 6.00 3.21 3.75
N ALA A 109 5.74 2.45 2.68
CA ALA A 109 5.41 1.04 2.77
C ALA A 109 6.59 0.17 3.24
N GLY A 110 7.82 0.68 3.15
CA GLY A 110 9.04 -0.07 3.44
C GLY A 110 9.52 -0.90 2.25
N ILE A 111 9.29 -0.40 1.04
CA ILE A 111 9.84 -0.95 -0.20
C ILE A 111 11.05 -0.11 -0.58
N ASP A 112 12.20 -0.77 -0.60
CA ASP A 112 13.47 -0.14 -0.95
C ASP A 112 13.52 0.09 -2.47
N GLN A 113 13.61 1.37 -2.83
CA GLN A 113 13.67 1.84 -4.21
C GLN A 113 14.50 3.13 -4.27
N ASP A 114 15.16 3.34 -5.40
CA ASP A 114 15.86 4.59 -5.73
C ASP A 114 14.97 5.45 -6.65
N PRO A 115 14.42 6.57 -6.17
CA PRO A 115 13.51 7.39 -6.96
C PRO A 115 14.22 8.09 -8.14
N SER A 116 15.56 8.07 -8.17
CA SER A 116 16.37 8.57 -9.28
C SER A 116 16.58 7.53 -10.39
N ASP A 117 16.40 6.24 -10.10
CA ASP A 117 16.43 5.18 -11.11
C ASP A 117 15.10 5.15 -11.86
N ALA A 118 15.09 5.79 -13.02
CA ALA A 118 13.93 5.84 -13.90
C ALA A 118 13.47 4.43 -14.35
N LYS A 119 14.39 3.48 -14.56
CA LYS A 119 14.03 2.13 -15.02
C LYS A 119 13.37 1.33 -13.90
N GLN A 120 13.94 1.40 -12.70
CA GLN A 120 13.33 0.78 -11.52
C GLN A 120 11.95 1.39 -11.23
N THR A 121 11.84 2.73 -11.29
CA THR A 121 10.58 3.46 -11.13
C THR A 121 9.52 3.00 -12.13
N GLU A 122 9.85 2.89 -13.43
CA GLU A 122 8.90 2.43 -14.45
C GLU A 122 8.49 0.96 -14.26
N THR A 123 9.41 0.12 -13.77
CA THR A 123 9.10 -1.28 -13.46
C THR A 123 8.09 -1.37 -12.31
N LEU A 124 8.37 -0.66 -11.21
CA LEU A 124 7.47 -0.60 -10.06
C LEU A 124 6.11 0.00 -10.44
N TYR A 125 6.10 1.04 -11.28
CA TYR A 125 4.87 1.64 -11.79
C TYR A 125 4.02 0.66 -12.60
N GLY A 126 4.63 -0.13 -13.48
CA GLY A 126 3.94 -1.17 -14.24
C GLY A 126 3.26 -2.20 -13.34
N ILE A 127 3.95 -2.63 -12.29
CA ILE A 127 3.43 -3.56 -11.26
C ILE A 127 2.24 -2.93 -10.52
N VAL A 128 2.39 -1.70 -10.01
CA VAL A 128 1.33 -1.01 -9.24
C VAL A 128 0.08 -0.76 -10.09
N LYS A 129 0.24 -0.52 -11.39
CA LYS A 129 -0.89 -0.48 -12.33
C LYS A 129 -1.66 -1.79 -12.37
N LYS A 130 -0.97 -2.93 -12.43
CA LYS A 130 -1.62 -4.24 -12.36
C LYS A 130 -2.33 -4.47 -11.04
N PHE A 131 -1.74 -4.07 -9.92
CA PHE A 131 -2.43 -4.13 -8.63
C PHE A 131 -3.71 -3.27 -8.63
N SER A 132 -3.66 -2.08 -9.23
CA SER A 132 -4.83 -1.20 -9.34
C SER A 132 -5.94 -1.82 -10.21
N GLU A 133 -5.58 -2.48 -11.31
CA GLU A 133 -6.52 -3.25 -12.14
C GLU A 133 -7.15 -4.41 -11.36
N GLY A 134 -6.35 -5.15 -10.58
CA GLY A 134 -6.80 -6.24 -9.72
C GLY A 134 -7.74 -5.77 -8.60
N ALA A 135 -7.40 -4.68 -7.92
CA ALA A 135 -8.19 -4.08 -6.85
C ALA A 135 -9.56 -3.58 -7.34
N THR A 136 -9.65 -3.18 -8.61
CA THR A 136 -10.88 -2.68 -9.24
C THR A 136 -11.56 -3.71 -10.15
N LEU A 137 -11.19 -5.00 -10.03
CA LEU A 137 -11.65 -6.06 -10.92
C LEU A 137 -13.19 -6.19 -11.02
N LEU A 138 -13.91 -5.84 -9.94
CA LEU A 138 -15.37 -5.78 -9.92
C LEU A 138 -15.95 -4.90 -11.05
N HIS A 139 -15.24 -3.83 -11.42
CA HIS A 139 -15.66 -2.84 -12.42
C HIS A 139 -15.04 -3.07 -13.80
N SER A 140 -14.16 -4.07 -13.94
CA SER A 140 -13.49 -4.36 -15.21
C SER A 140 -14.46 -4.91 -16.25
N LYS A 141 -14.31 -4.46 -17.49
CA LYS A 141 -14.98 -5.04 -18.67
C LYS A 141 -14.15 -6.13 -19.35
N ARG A 142 -12.90 -6.35 -18.93
CA ARG A 142 -11.99 -7.37 -19.48
C ARG A 142 -12.37 -8.77 -18.98
N ASN A 143 -11.79 -9.80 -19.60
CA ASN A 143 -11.86 -11.15 -19.04
C ASN A 143 -11.22 -11.16 -17.65
N LYS A 144 -12.01 -11.49 -16.62
CA LYS A 144 -11.57 -11.39 -15.23
C LYS A 144 -10.47 -12.39 -14.87
N ASP A 145 -10.49 -13.58 -15.45
CA ASP A 145 -9.48 -14.62 -15.17
C ASP A 145 -8.14 -14.25 -15.78
N GLN A 146 -8.16 -13.64 -16.97
CA GLN A 146 -6.95 -13.05 -17.56
C GLN A 146 -6.37 -11.95 -16.65
N VAL A 147 -7.20 -11.03 -16.15
CA VAL A 147 -6.71 -9.97 -15.24
C VAL A 147 -6.15 -10.58 -13.95
N ARG A 148 -6.79 -11.59 -13.36
CA ARG A 148 -6.26 -12.29 -12.18
C ARG A 148 -4.89 -12.89 -12.43
N GLN A 149 -4.70 -13.51 -13.59
CA GLN A 149 -3.40 -14.10 -13.97
C GLN A 149 -2.32 -13.02 -14.13
N GLU A 150 -2.61 -11.92 -14.82
CA GLU A 150 -1.70 -10.78 -14.95
C GLU A 150 -1.34 -10.15 -13.59
N VAL A 151 -2.30 -10.07 -12.67
CA VAL A 151 -2.08 -9.57 -11.31
C VAL A 151 -1.17 -10.51 -10.52
N LYS A 152 -1.39 -11.83 -10.65
CA LYS A 152 -0.55 -12.82 -9.98
C LYS A 152 0.90 -12.74 -10.46
N GLU A 153 1.11 -12.65 -11.77
CA GLU A 153 2.44 -12.46 -12.35
C GLU A 153 3.11 -11.18 -11.86
N ALA A 154 2.35 -10.08 -11.75
CA ALA A 154 2.85 -8.84 -11.17
C ALA A 154 3.17 -8.96 -9.68
N MET A 155 2.41 -9.75 -8.92
CA MET A 155 2.71 -10.02 -7.50
C MET A 155 3.98 -10.86 -7.34
N ASP A 156 4.15 -11.89 -8.16
CA ASP A 156 5.36 -12.72 -8.15
C ASP A 156 6.60 -11.89 -8.53
N GLN A 157 6.46 -10.98 -9.50
CA GLN A 157 7.52 -10.05 -9.86
C GLN A 157 7.81 -9.05 -8.73
N PHE A 158 6.78 -8.48 -8.12
CA PHE A 158 6.94 -7.56 -6.99
C PHE A 158 7.63 -8.20 -5.79
N ALA A 159 7.23 -9.44 -5.46
CA ALA A 159 7.85 -10.23 -4.41
C ALA A 159 9.36 -10.31 -4.62
N LYS A 160 9.75 -10.82 -5.79
CA LYS A 160 11.15 -11.04 -6.16
C LYS A 160 11.98 -9.75 -6.28
N ASP A 161 11.47 -8.77 -7.02
CA ASP A 161 12.28 -7.62 -7.44
C ASP A 161 12.33 -6.52 -6.35
N PHE A 162 11.36 -6.49 -5.42
CA PHE A 162 11.19 -5.39 -4.46
C PHE A 162 10.94 -5.85 -3.03
N PHE A 163 9.91 -6.66 -2.79
CA PHE A 163 9.45 -6.94 -1.42
C PHE A 163 10.40 -7.85 -0.64
N ASP A 164 10.84 -8.97 -1.22
CA ASP A 164 11.71 -9.93 -0.52
C ASP A 164 13.06 -9.28 -0.14
N PRO A 165 13.77 -8.55 -1.02
CA PRO A 165 14.99 -7.82 -0.63
C PRO A 165 14.75 -6.76 0.46
N SER A 166 13.62 -6.05 0.38
CA SER A 166 13.25 -5.04 1.39
C SER A 166 12.95 -5.67 2.75
N ARG A 167 12.31 -6.84 2.74
CA ARG A 167 11.98 -7.63 3.92
C ARG A 167 13.25 -8.18 4.57
N GLU A 168 14.13 -8.81 3.80
CA GLU A 168 15.40 -9.36 4.30
C GLU A 168 16.24 -8.28 4.99
N THR A 169 16.31 -7.09 4.40
CA THR A 169 17.02 -5.94 4.99
C THR A 169 16.43 -5.57 6.36
N ARG A 170 15.10 -5.51 6.48
CA ARG A 170 14.43 -5.15 7.73
C ARG A 170 14.52 -6.24 8.78
N GLU A 171 14.40 -7.51 8.39
CA GLU A 171 14.59 -8.65 9.30
C GLU A 171 16.00 -8.62 9.91
N ARG A 172 17.05 -8.37 9.09
CA ARG A 172 18.42 -8.20 9.59
C ARG A 172 18.54 -7.02 10.57
N LEU A 173 18.01 -5.85 10.24
CA LEU A 173 18.07 -4.67 11.12
C LEU A 173 17.35 -4.92 12.46
N ILE A 174 16.22 -5.62 12.41
CA ILE A 174 15.48 -6.00 13.62
C ILE A 174 16.31 -6.95 14.49
N GLU A 175 16.98 -7.95 13.91
CA GLU A 175 17.88 -8.86 14.63
C GLU A 175 19.08 -8.11 15.24
N GLU A 176 19.70 -7.20 14.49
CA GLU A 176 20.78 -6.34 14.98
C GLU A 176 20.31 -5.47 16.16
N SER A 177 19.08 -4.96 16.11
CA SER A 177 18.48 -4.19 17.21
C SER A 177 18.22 -5.06 18.45
N ILE A 178 17.67 -6.26 18.27
CA ILE A 178 17.41 -7.21 19.36
C ILE A 178 18.72 -7.60 20.06
N ASN A 179 19.80 -7.77 19.30
CA ASN A 179 21.13 -8.10 19.81
C ASN A 179 21.90 -6.89 20.37
N GLY A 180 21.29 -5.69 20.36
CA GLY A 180 21.89 -4.46 20.89
C GLY A 180 22.99 -3.84 20.02
N THR A 181 23.09 -4.24 18.75
CA THR A 181 24.06 -3.69 17.78
C THR A 181 23.63 -2.31 17.28
N ILE A 182 22.33 -2.10 17.08
CA ILE A 182 21.73 -0.80 16.74
C ILE A 182 20.62 -0.44 17.73
N ASN A 183 20.31 0.85 17.89
CA ASN A 183 19.19 1.27 18.72
C ASN A 183 17.85 0.92 18.03
N GLN A 184 16.84 0.55 18.81
CA GLN A 184 15.48 0.32 18.30
C GLN A 184 14.90 1.57 17.61
N ASP A 185 15.25 2.76 18.08
CA ASP A 185 14.79 4.03 17.50
C ASP A 185 15.40 4.31 16.10
N ASP A 186 16.47 3.59 15.75
CA ASP A 186 17.13 3.68 14.45
C ASP A 186 16.50 2.75 13.39
N LEU A 187 15.55 1.90 13.79
CA LEU A 187 14.83 1.05 12.85
C LEU A 187 14.04 1.89 11.84
N PRO A 188 13.90 1.43 10.58
CA PRO A 188 13.14 2.15 9.57
C PRO A 188 11.70 2.43 10.02
N LYS A 189 11.28 3.69 9.89
CA LYS A 189 9.95 4.17 10.29
C LYS A 189 8.94 3.96 9.16
N ASP A 190 8.79 2.70 8.75
CA ASP A 190 7.94 2.27 7.64
C ASP A 190 6.95 1.16 8.03
N VAL A 191 5.99 0.90 7.13
CA VAL A 191 4.94 -0.11 7.35
C VAL A 191 5.54 -1.51 7.52
N LEU A 192 6.44 -1.92 6.63
CA LEU A 192 7.00 -3.27 6.64
C LEU A 192 7.74 -3.57 7.95
N THR A 193 8.58 -2.66 8.42
CA THR A 193 9.30 -2.79 9.71
C THR A 193 8.31 -2.90 10.87
N THR A 194 7.27 -2.05 10.88
CA THR A 194 6.24 -2.08 11.93
C THR A 194 5.51 -3.42 11.96
N LEU A 195 5.17 -3.98 10.79
CA LEU A 195 4.50 -5.27 10.70
C LEU A 195 5.44 -6.41 11.14
N LEU A 196 6.70 -6.42 10.71
CA LEU A 196 7.67 -7.44 11.07
C LEU A 196 7.97 -7.48 12.57
N VAL A 197 8.16 -6.31 13.21
CA VAL A 197 8.38 -6.21 14.67
C VAL A 197 7.17 -6.74 15.46
N ASN A 198 5.96 -6.69 14.88
CA ASN A 198 4.73 -7.12 15.54
C ASN A 198 4.18 -8.45 14.99
N ARG A 199 4.97 -9.22 14.22
CA ARG A 199 4.49 -10.43 13.53
C ARG A 199 3.94 -11.50 14.46
N GLU A 200 4.52 -11.65 15.65
CA GLU A 200 4.09 -12.61 16.69
C GLU A 200 2.67 -12.34 17.23
N HIS A 201 2.04 -11.22 16.88
CA HIS A 201 0.65 -10.95 17.24
C HIS A 201 -0.36 -11.65 16.31
N TRP A 202 0.12 -12.28 15.23
CA TRP A 202 -0.68 -12.81 14.12
C TRP A 202 -0.45 -14.29 13.82
N ASP A 203 0.62 -14.89 14.36
CA ASP A 203 0.92 -16.32 14.32
C ASP A 203 0.17 -17.07 15.46
#